data_AF-A0A9R0Y4M3-F1
#
_entry.id   AF-A0A9R0Y4M3-F1
#
_cell.length_a   1.000
_cell.length_b   1.000
_cell.length_c   1.000
_cell.angle_alpha   90.00
_cell.angle_beta   90.00
_cell.angle_gamma   90.00
#
_symmetry.space_group_name_H-M   'P 1'
#
loop_
_entity.id
_entity.type
_entity.pdbx_description
1 polymer ?
#
loop_
_entity_poly.entity_id
_entity_poly.type
_entity_poly.pdbx_seq_one_letter_code
_entity_poly.pdbx_strand_id
1 'polypeptide(L)'
;MEVAAAAAAVAVPRHKVKKQINLFYCAECEELALKVAAASDAIQLQSINWRNFPDGFPNLFINNAHDIRGQHVAFLASFSSPAIIFEQISVIFALPKLFIASFTLVLPFFPTGTFERVEEEGDVATAFTLARILSMIPKSRGGPTSVVIYDIHALQERFYFGDDVLPCFETGIPLLLQRLSQLPDAFPDDGAWKRFHKSLANFPVVVCAKVREGDKRIVRIKEGNPEGRHVVIVDDLVQSGGTLRECWLLMVLQKLAPM
;
A
#
# COMPACT_ATOMS: atom_id res chain seq x y z
N MET A 1 -11.30 -39.93 58.66
CA MET A 1 -12.13 -38.74 58.50
C MET A 1 -11.21 -37.62 58.03
N GLU A 2 -11.15 -37.38 56.72
CA GLU A 2 -10.85 -36.08 56.10
C GLU A 2 -10.82 -36.31 54.58
N VAL A 3 -11.83 -35.76 53.89
CA VAL A 3 -11.91 -35.75 52.43
C VAL A 3 -11.54 -34.33 52.00
N ALA A 4 -10.39 -34.18 51.37
CA ALA A 4 -9.94 -32.90 50.81
C ALA A 4 -10.77 -32.55 49.58
N ALA A 5 -11.64 -31.55 49.69
CA ALA A 5 -12.37 -30.98 48.56
C ALA A 5 -11.46 -29.97 47.84
N ALA A 6 -11.02 -30.33 46.63
CA ALA A 6 -10.34 -29.40 45.73
C ALA A 6 -11.36 -28.39 45.18
N ALA A 7 -11.23 -27.13 45.56
CA ALA A 7 -12.00 -26.03 44.98
C ALA A 7 -11.51 -25.77 43.56
N ALA A 8 -12.30 -26.16 42.56
CA ALA A 8 -12.09 -25.76 41.17
C ALA A 8 -12.32 -24.25 41.05
N ALA A 9 -11.25 -23.50 40.77
CA ALA A 9 -11.34 -22.07 40.46
C ALA A 9 -12.15 -21.88 39.18
N VAL A 10 -13.34 -21.29 39.32
CA VAL A 10 -14.18 -20.87 38.20
C VAL A 10 -13.43 -19.79 37.41
N ALA A 11 -12.99 -20.13 36.20
CA ALA A 11 -12.39 -19.18 35.27
C ALA A 11 -13.45 -18.16 34.84
N VAL A 12 -13.35 -16.93 35.33
CA VAL A 12 -14.15 -15.81 34.86
C VAL A 12 -13.84 -15.59 33.38
N PRO A 13 -14.84 -15.57 32.48
CA PRO A 13 -14.59 -15.35 31.07
C PRO A 13 -14.04 -13.93 30.88
N ARG A 14 -12.74 -13.82 30.59
CA ARG A 14 -12.14 -12.55 30.15
C ARG A 14 -12.84 -12.14 28.86
N HIS A 15 -13.73 -11.16 28.92
CA HIS A 15 -14.18 -10.45 27.74
C HIS A 15 -12.94 -10.00 26.97
N LYS A 16 -12.74 -10.52 25.75
CA LYS A 16 -11.73 -10.00 24.83
C LYS A 16 -12.12 -8.57 24.52
N VAL A 17 -11.52 -7.61 25.22
CA VAL A 17 -11.63 -6.20 24.88
C VAL A 17 -11.19 -6.07 23.43
N LYS A 18 -12.12 -5.68 22.56
CA LYS A 18 -11.85 -5.45 21.13
C LYS A 18 -10.80 -4.33 21.09
N LYS A 19 -9.61 -4.62 20.57
CA LYS A 19 -8.52 -3.64 20.51
C LYS A 19 -8.94 -2.49 19.59
N GLN A 20 -9.16 -1.32 20.15
CA GLN A 20 -9.44 -0.11 19.39
C GLN A 20 -8.13 0.46 18.83
N ILE A 21 -8.18 0.97 17.60
CA ILE A 21 -7.06 1.58 16.89
C ILE A 21 -7.41 3.03 16.65
N ASN A 22 -6.54 3.92 17.10
CA ASN A 22 -6.63 5.34 16.79
C ASN A 22 -5.98 5.58 15.43
N LEU A 23 -6.79 5.90 14.43
CA LEU A 23 -6.35 6.16 13.08
C LEU A 23 -6.22 7.67 12.86
N PHE A 24 -4.98 8.14 12.77
CA PHE A 24 -4.66 9.44 12.23
C PHE A 24 -4.52 9.35 10.71
N TYR A 25 -4.73 10.45 9.99
CA TYR A 25 -4.64 10.49 8.54
C TYR A 25 -4.19 11.87 8.03
N CYS A 26 -3.57 11.91 6.85
CA CYS A 26 -3.30 13.16 6.14
C CYS A 26 -4.52 13.62 5.35
N ALA A 27 -4.55 14.90 4.95
CA ALA A 27 -5.70 15.49 4.25
C ALA A 27 -6.05 14.75 2.95
N GLU A 28 -5.03 14.30 2.21
CA GLU A 28 -5.19 13.56 0.95
C GLU A 28 -5.87 12.20 1.12
N CYS A 29 -5.92 11.67 2.34
CA CYS A 29 -6.50 10.38 2.66
C CYS A 29 -7.82 10.46 3.44
N GLU A 30 -8.43 11.64 3.58
CA GLU A 30 -9.65 11.80 4.37
C GLU A 30 -10.79 10.88 3.90
N GLU A 31 -11.07 10.85 2.60
CA GLU A 31 -12.14 9.99 2.05
C GLU A 31 -11.86 8.50 2.35
N LEU A 32 -10.61 8.07 2.21
CA LEU A 32 -10.21 6.69 2.50
C LEU A 32 -10.30 6.39 3.99
N ALA A 33 -9.88 7.31 4.86
CA ALA A 33 -9.97 7.16 6.31
C ALA A 33 -11.42 6.99 6.78
N LEU A 34 -12.35 7.79 6.22
CA LEU A 34 -13.77 7.67 6.50
C LEU A 34 -14.32 6.30 6.07
N LYS A 35 -13.94 5.79 4.89
CA LYS A 35 -14.33 4.45 4.43
C LYS A 35 -13.77 3.34 5.33
N VAL A 36 -12.51 3.46 5.75
CA VAL A 36 -11.87 2.50 6.67
C VAL A 36 -12.56 2.48 8.02
N ALA A 37 -12.91 3.65 8.57
CA ALA A 37 -13.64 3.77 9.83
C ALA A 37 -15.06 3.21 9.73
N ALA A 38 -15.77 3.47 8.63
CA ALA A 38 -17.11 2.94 8.38
C ALA A 38 -17.12 1.40 8.23
N ALA A 39 -16.01 0.81 7.79
CA ALA A 39 -15.90 -0.63 7.60
C ALA A 39 -15.58 -1.41 8.90
N SER A 40 -15.22 -0.75 10.01
CA SER A 40 -14.82 -1.43 11.25
C SER A 40 -15.00 -0.58 12.50
N ASP A 41 -15.81 -1.06 13.45
CA ASP A 41 -16.00 -0.42 14.76
C ASP A 41 -14.73 -0.38 15.62
N ALA A 42 -13.65 -1.07 15.20
CA ALA A 42 -12.38 -1.03 15.92
C ALA A 42 -11.57 0.25 15.60
N ILE A 43 -11.95 1.01 14.58
CA ILE A 43 -11.22 2.19 14.12
C ILE A 43 -11.86 3.45 14.71
N GLN A 44 -11.06 4.25 15.40
CA GLN A 44 -11.44 5.58 15.86
C GLN A 44 -10.59 6.61 15.14
N LEU A 45 -11.23 7.51 14.40
CA LEU A 45 -10.53 8.60 13.72
C LEU A 45 -10.00 9.62 14.72
N GLN A 46 -8.78 10.07 14.47
CA GLN A 46 -8.12 11.15 15.19
C GLN A 46 -7.65 12.21 14.19
N SER A 47 -7.45 13.44 14.69
CA SER A 47 -7.08 14.58 13.85
C SER A 47 -5.69 15.11 14.15
N ILE A 48 -5.13 15.79 13.15
CA ILE A 48 -3.90 16.57 13.23
C ILE A 48 -4.23 17.95 12.69
N ASN A 49 -3.77 18.99 13.37
CA ASN A 49 -3.80 20.34 12.83
C ASN A 49 -2.59 20.53 11.91
N TRP A 50 -2.83 20.47 10.61
CA TRP A 50 -1.86 20.75 9.56
C TRP A 50 -1.83 22.26 9.30
N ARG A 51 -0.87 22.97 9.90
CA ARG A 51 -0.69 24.43 9.72
C ARG A 51 0.72 24.72 9.25
N ASN A 52 0.96 25.96 8.84
CA ASN A 52 2.29 26.44 8.46
C ASN A 52 2.64 27.71 9.26
N PHE A 53 3.92 27.93 9.46
CA PHE A 53 4.47 29.22 9.83
C PHE A 53 4.39 30.21 8.64
N PRO A 54 4.56 31.52 8.85
CA PRO A 54 4.51 32.52 7.78
C PRO A 54 5.54 32.31 6.65
N ASP A 55 6.64 31.62 6.92
CA ASP A 55 7.68 31.26 5.94
C ASP A 55 7.37 29.98 5.13
N GLY A 56 6.20 29.37 5.39
CA GLY A 56 5.73 28.16 4.70
C GLY A 56 6.15 26.86 5.37
N PHE A 57 7.04 26.86 6.38
CA PHE A 57 7.42 25.62 7.06
C PHE A 57 6.28 25.06 7.93
N PRO A 58 6.17 23.72 8.09
CA PRO A 58 5.07 23.13 8.86
C PRO A 58 5.07 23.49 10.35
N ASN A 59 3.88 23.82 10.88
CA ASN A 59 3.55 24.07 12.29
C ASN A 59 2.45 23.09 12.75
N LEU A 60 2.86 21.84 12.90
CA LEU A 60 1.96 20.70 13.08
C LEU A 60 1.58 20.51 14.55
N PHE A 61 0.36 20.04 14.80
CA PHE A 61 -0.08 19.69 16.15
C PHE A 61 -0.94 18.43 16.13
N ILE A 62 -0.51 17.40 16.86
CA ILE A 62 -1.24 16.13 17.00
C ILE A 62 -2.27 16.29 18.11
N ASN A 63 -3.55 16.24 17.77
CA ASN A 63 -4.64 16.38 18.74
C ASN A 63 -4.69 15.15 19.66
N ASN A 64 -5.18 15.33 20.90
CA ASN A 64 -5.41 14.25 21.88
C ASN A 64 -4.15 13.40 22.21
N ALA A 65 -2.95 13.98 22.09
CA ALA A 65 -1.67 13.28 22.29
C ALA A 65 -1.52 12.61 23.67
N HIS A 66 -2.20 13.12 24.70
CA HIS A 66 -2.22 12.49 26.03
C HIS A 66 -3.10 11.25 26.09
N ASP A 67 -4.20 11.23 25.34
CA ASP A 67 -5.22 10.19 25.43
C ASP A 67 -4.77 8.91 24.73
N ILE A 68 -3.94 9.02 23.69
CA ILE A 68 -3.45 7.87 22.91
C ILE A 68 -2.32 7.08 23.60
N ARG A 69 -1.85 7.52 24.78
CA ARG A 69 -0.79 6.84 25.54
C ARG A 69 -1.20 5.40 25.87
N GLY A 70 -0.32 4.45 25.60
CA GLY A 70 -0.61 3.02 25.81
C GLY A 70 -1.66 2.44 24.86
N GLN A 71 -2.10 3.18 23.84
CA GLN A 71 -3.07 2.72 22.85
C GLN A 71 -2.40 2.29 21.54
N HIS A 72 -3.15 1.57 20.71
CA HIS A 72 -2.73 1.21 19.36
C HIS A 72 -3.01 2.37 18.41
N VAL A 73 -2.01 2.77 17.63
CA VAL A 73 -2.13 3.92 16.72
C VAL A 73 -1.73 3.50 15.31
N ALA A 74 -2.49 3.96 14.34
CA ALA A 74 -2.15 3.87 12.93
C ALA A 74 -2.12 5.27 12.30
N PHE A 75 -1.30 5.45 11.28
CA PHE A 75 -1.31 6.64 10.44
C PHE A 75 -1.51 6.25 8.98
N LEU A 76 -2.56 6.77 8.36
CA LEU A 76 -2.81 6.65 6.93
C LEU A 76 -2.17 7.84 6.21
N ALA A 77 -1.03 7.59 5.58
CA ALA A 77 -0.20 8.58 4.91
C ALA A 77 -0.44 8.59 3.40
N SER A 78 -0.07 9.69 2.75
CA SER A 78 -0.04 9.84 1.29
C SER A 78 1.22 10.58 0.87
N PHE A 79 2.15 9.91 0.21
CA PHE A 79 3.34 10.56 -0.34
C PHE A 79 3.12 10.93 -1.81
N SER A 80 1.99 11.58 -2.11
CA SER A 80 1.59 11.94 -3.48
C SER A 80 2.44 13.05 -4.11
N SER A 81 3.16 13.84 -3.30
CA SER A 81 4.13 14.82 -3.80
C SER A 81 5.31 15.02 -2.84
N PRO A 82 6.49 15.43 -3.32
CA PRO A 82 7.62 15.76 -2.44
C PRO A 82 7.32 16.85 -1.41
N ALA A 83 6.44 17.81 -1.75
CA ALA A 83 6.09 18.95 -0.90
C ALA A 83 5.41 18.54 0.41
N ILE A 84 4.62 17.46 0.41
CA ILE A 84 3.85 17.00 1.58
C ILE A 84 4.58 15.92 2.39
N ILE A 85 5.64 15.31 1.83
CA ILE A 85 6.38 14.23 2.49
C ILE A 85 7.00 14.73 3.81
N PHE A 86 7.56 15.95 3.82
CA PHE A 86 8.29 16.46 4.98
C PHE A 86 7.39 16.61 6.22
N GLU A 87 6.20 17.20 6.07
CA GLU A 87 5.26 17.35 7.18
C GLU A 87 4.71 16.01 7.67
N GLN A 88 4.40 15.09 6.75
CA GLN A 88 3.90 13.77 7.12
C GLN A 88 4.97 12.93 7.82
N ILE A 89 6.22 12.95 7.36
CA ILE A 89 7.34 12.30 8.05
C ILE A 89 7.52 12.87 9.45
N SER A 90 7.33 14.17 9.63
CA SER A 90 7.41 14.81 10.95
C SER A 90 6.38 14.23 11.92
N VAL A 91 5.15 14.00 11.48
CA VAL A 91 4.10 13.32 12.27
C VAL A 91 4.44 11.86 12.51
N ILE A 92 4.86 11.13 11.46
CA ILE A 92 5.24 9.71 11.53
C ILE A 92 6.34 9.50 12.57
N PHE A 93 7.32 10.40 12.66
CA PHE A 93 8.40 10.34 13.65
C PHE A 93 7.95 10.76 15.06
N ALA A 94 6.92 11.59 15.18
CA ALA A 94 6.41 12.06 16.46
C ALA A 94 5.49 11.03 17.14
N LEU A 95 4.57 10.39 16.40
CA LEU A 95 3.54 9.50 16.95
C LEU A 95 4.10 8.36 17.85
N PRO A 96 5.12 7.59 17.43
CA PRO A 96 5.72 6.55 18.30
C PRO A 96 6.27 7.07 19.63
N LYS A 97 6.75 8.33 19.65
CA LYS A 97 7.33 8.95 20.84
C LYS A 97 6.27 9.40 21.85
N LEU A 98 4.98 9.37 21.50
CA LEU A 98 3.86 9.71 22.40
C LEU A 98 3.46 8.56 23.32
N PHE A 99 4.40 7.66 23.66
CA PHE A 99 4.20 6.51 24.56
C PHE A 99 3.07 5.56 24.14
N ILE A 100 2.80 5.47 22.85
CA ILE A 100 1.79 4.58 22.27
C ILE A 100 2.23 3.10 22.38
N ALA A 101 1.28 2.18 22.47
CA ALA A 101 1.56 0.75 22.60
C ALA A 101 2.08 0.13 21.32
N SER A 102 1.57 0.52 20.16
CA SER A 102 2.08 0.08 18.86
C SER A 102 1.83 1.14 17.79
N PHE A 103 2.67 1.15 16.76
CA PHE A 103 2.49 2.01 15.60
C PHE A 103 2.44 1.23 14.29
N THR A 104 1.45 1.56 13.47
CA THR A 104 1.33 1.07 12.08
C THR A 104 1.28 2.27 11.13
N LEU A 105 2.25 2.39 10.25
CA LEU A 105 2.20 3.30 9.13
C LEU A 105 1.53 2.57 7.96
N VAL A 106 0.40 3.08 7.48
CA VAL A 106 -0.20 2.65 6.22
C VAL A 106 0.18 3.68 5.17
N LEU A 107 1.05 3.29 4.25
CA LEU A 107 1.49 4.09 3.11
C LEU A 107 1.01 3.38 1.84
N PRO A 108 -0.21 3.68 1.34
CA PRO A 108 -0.83 2.91 0.26
C PRO A 108 0.04 2.82 -1.00
N PHE A 109 0.79 3.89 -1.30
CA PHE A 109 1.66 3.96 -2.48
C PHE A 109 3.07 4.41 -2.09
N PHE A 110 4.08 3.69 -2.56
CA PHE A 110 5.49 4.01 -2.37
C PHE A 110 6.06 4.73 -3.62
N PRO A 111 6.19 6.07 -3.60
CA PRO A 111 6.26 6.87 -4.82
C PRO A 111 7.57 6.74 -5.60
N THR A 112 8.67 6.35 -4.94
CA THR A 112 9.98 6.22 -5.56
C THR A 112 10.30 4.80 -6.01
N GLY A 113 9.35 3.85 -5.90
CA GLY A 113 9.60 2.43 -6.17
C GLY A 113 10.07 2.10 -7.59
N THR A 114 9.81 2.96 -8.58
CA THR A 114 10.32 2.80 -9.96
C THR A 114 11.75 3.30 -10.17
N PHE A 115 12.36 3.90 -9.15
CA PHE A 115 13.74 4.40 -9.14
C PHE A 115 14.55 3.60 -8.11
N GLU A 116 14.43 2.27 -8.19
CA GLU A 116 15.09 1.31 -7.32
C GLU A 116 16.45 0.86 -7.85
N ARG A 117 16.68 0.94 -9.16
CA ARG A 117 17.92 0.46 -9.79
C ARG A 117 18.92 1.58 -10.02
N VAL A 118 20.20 1.20 -9.95
CA VAL A 118 21.34 1.97 -10.44
C VAL A 118 21.78 1.25 -11.71
N GLU A 119 21.62 1.88 -12.87
CA GLU A 119 22.03 1.32 -14.16
C GLU A 119 23.47 1.75 -14.50
N GLU A 120 23.85 2.98 -14.15
CA GLU A 120 25.19 3.52 -14.32
C GLU A 120 25.71 4.29 -13.10
N GLU A 121 27.02 4.48 -13.02
CA GLU A 121 27.66 5.24 -11.94
C GLU A 121 27.14 6.69 -11.93
N GLY A 122 26.60 7.11 -10.79
CA GLY A 122 25.98 8.43 -10.60
C GLY A 122 24.46 8.40 -10.52
N ASP A 123 23.80 7.30 -10.89
CA ASP A 123 22.37 7.14 -10.64
C ASP A 123 22.07 7.16 -9.14
N VAL A 124 21.01 7.88 -8.77
CA VAL A 124 20.56 7.97 -7.39
C VAL A 124 19.30 7.14 -7.20
N ALA A 125 19.44 5.99 -6.52
CA ALA A 125 18.31 5.13 -6.16
C ALA A 125 17.43 5.78 -5.08
N THR A 126 16.51 6.66 -5.49
CA THR A 126 15.64 7.39 -4.56
C THR A 126 14.67 6.48 -3.78
N ALA A 127 14.36 5.29 -4.29
CA ALA A 127 13.65 4.24 -3.55
C ALA A 127 14.40 3.87 -2.26
N PHE A 128 15.72 3.65 -2.37
CA PHE A 128 16.57 3.32 -1.24
C PHE A 128 16.59 4.45 -0.21
N THR A 129 16.78 5.70 -0.66
CA THR A 129 16.78 6.86 0.23
C THR A 129 15.48 6.98 1.03
N LEU A 130 14.32 6.86 0.38
CA LEU A 130 13.02 6.95 1.06
C LEU A 130 12.83 5.79 2.05
N ALA A 131 13.16 4.56 1.66
CA ALA A 131 13.09 3.41 2.54
C ALA A 131 14.01 3.57 3.77
N ARG A 132 15.21 4.14 3.60
CA ARG A 132 16.12 4.46 4.70
C ARG A 132 15.55 5.53 5.64
N ILE A 133 14.89 6.57 5.12
CA ILE A 133 14.22 7.56 5.96
C ILE A 133 13.09 6.90 6.77
N LEU A 134 12.25 6.08 6.14
CA LEU A 134 11.20 5.32 6.84
C LEU A 134 11.78 4.31 7.85
N SER A 135 12.97 3.78 7.60
CA SER A 135 13.63 2.87 8.54
C SER A 135 14.06 3.56 9.84
N MET A 136 14.18 4.89 9.84
CA MET A 136 14.55 5.67 11.01
C MET A 136 13.34 6.08 11.87
N ILE A 137 12.14 5.59 11.55
CA ILE A 137 10.96 5.81 12.39
C ILE A 137 11.25 5.26 13.80
N PRO A 138 11.09 6.08 14.85
CA PRO A 138 11.32 5.63 16.22
C PRO A 138 10.41 4.47 16.60
N LYS A 139 10.92 3.57 17.43
CA LYS A 139 10.13 2.47 17.97
C LYS A 139 9.11 2.98 18.98
N SER A 140 7.91 2.39 18.93
CA SER A 140 6.89 2.55 19.97
C SER A 140 7.21 1.65 21.17
N ARG A 141 6.41 1.71 22.24
CA ARG A 141 6.62 0.84 23.42
C ARG A 141 6.54 -0.65 23.10
N GLY A 142 5.72 -1.02 22.12
CA GLY A 142 5.56 -2.40 21.66
C GLY A 142 6.55 -2.84 20.60
N GLY A 143 7.51 -1.97 20.22
CA GLY A 143 8.59 -2.32 19.30
C GLY A 143 8.50 -1.61 17.94
N PRO A 144 9.07 -2.23 16.88
CA PRO A 144 9.25 -1.60 15.58
C PRO A 144 7.92 -1.28 14.89
N THR A 145 7.95 -0.23 14.07
CA THR A 145 6.78 0.21 13.30
C THR A 145 6.49 -0.76 12.18
N SER A 146 5.24 -1.20 12.05
CA SER A 146 4.80 -1.92 10.85
C SER A 146 4.53 -0.91 9.74
N VAL A 147 5.15 -1.08 8.58
CA VAL A 147 4.97 -0.21 7.40
C VAL A 147 4.24 -1.00 6.34
N VAL A 148 2.94 -0.71 6.15
CA VAL A 148 2.07 -1.38 5.19
C VAL A 148 2.08 -0.62 3.88
N ILE A 149 2.47 -1.30 2.79
CA ILE A 149 2.53 -0.76 1.43
C ILE A 149 1.77 -1.70 0.51
N TYR A 150 0.96 -1.16 -0.39
CA TYR A 150 0.25 -1.96 -1.37
C TYR A 150 1.00 -1.98 -2.71
N ASP A 151 1.11 -3.16 -3.29
CA ASP A 151 1.58 -3.39 -4.67
C ASP A 151 2.93 -2.72 -5.03
N ILE A 152 3.87 -2.67 -4.07
CA ILE A 152 5.23 -2.09 -4.24
C ILE A 152 5.89 -2.53 -5.55
N HIS A 153 6.59 -1.64 -6.26
CA HIS A 153 7.05 -1.86 -7.66
C HIS A 153 8.11 -2.95 -7.85
N ALA A 154 8.96 -3.20 -6.85
CA ALA A 154 9.86 -4.35 -6.84
C ALA A 154 9.91 -4.99 -5.44
N LEU A 155 9.68 -6.30 -5.35
CA LEU A 155 9.71 -7.01 -4.05
C LEU A 155 11.09 -6.95 -3.39
N GLN A 156 12.15 -6.77 -4.19
CA GLN A 156 13.53 -6.59 -3.75
C GLN A 156 13.71 -5.33 -2.89
N GLU A 157 12.85 -4.31 -3.05
CA GLU A 157 12.85 -3.12 -2.19
C GLU A 157 12.66 -3.46 -0.70
N ARG A 158 12.15 -4.67 -0.37
CA ARG A 158 12.15 -5.20 1.00
C ARG A 158 13.51 -5.06 1.69
N PHE A 159 14.59 -5.26 0.94
CA PHE A 159 15.97 -5.21 1.46
C PHE A 159 16.49 -3.78 1.68
N TYR A 160 15.75 -2.75 1.26
CA TYR A 160 16.11 -1.35 1.52
C TYR A 160 15.69 -0.89 2.91
N PHE A 161 14.64 -1.51 3.45
CA PHE A 161 14.18 -1.24 4.81
C PHE A 161 15.16 -1.86 5.82
N GLY A 162 15.54 -1.08 6.83
CA GLY A 162 16.34 -1.55 7.96
C GLY A 162 15.51 -2.29 9.01
N ASP A 163 16.19 -2.92 9.95
CA ASP A 163 15.61 -3.81 10.96
C ASP A 163 14.73 -3.11 12.02
N ASP A 164 14.72 -1.79 12.04
CA ASP A 164 13.94 -0.98 12.99
C ASP A 164 12.48 -0.77 12.56
N VAL A 165 12.13 -1.24 11.36
CA VAL A 165 10.76 -1.27 10.84
C VAL A 165 10.42 -2.64 10.27
N LEU A 166 9.13 -2.95 10.17
CA LEU A 166 8.62 -4.20 9.63
C LEU A 166 7.85 -3.90 8.33
N PRO A 167 8.47 -4.01 7.15
CA PRO A 167 7.78 -3.81 5.87
C PRO A 167 6.78 -4.95 5.61
N CYS A 168 5.50 -4.59 5.53
CA CYS A 168 4.38 -5.44 5.22
C CYS A 168 3.88 -5.06 3.82
N PHE A 169 4.12 -5.94 2.85
CA PHE A 169 3.71 -5.70 1.47
C PHE A 169 2.40 -6.44 1.22
N GLU A 170 1.36 -5.67 0.98
CA GLU A 170 0.01 -6.14 0.69
C GLU A 170 -0.32 -5.93 -0.79
N THR A 171 -1.45 -6.47 -1.24
CA THR A 171 -1.88 -6.34 -2.64
C THR A 171 -3.38 -6.10 -2.74
N GLY A 172 -3.79 -5.22 -3.67
CA GLY A 172 -5.19 -4.98 -4.00
C GLY A 172 -5.84 -6.08 -4.84
N ILE A 173 -5.07 -7.09 -5.26
CA ILE A 173 -5.54 -8.13 -6.19
C ILE A 173 -6.78 -8.91 -5.74
N PRO A 174 -6.99 -9.25 -4.45
CA PRO A 174 -8.24 -9.87 -4.04
C PRO A 174 -9.49 -9.06 -4.42
N LEU A 175 -9.42 -7.72 -4.38
CA LEU A 175 -10.50 -6.84 -4.80
C LEU A 175 -10.69 -6.86 -6.32
N LEU A 176 -9.58 -6.88 -7.07
CA LEU A 176 -9.61 -7.05 -8.52
C LEU A 176 -10.27 -8.39 -8.90
N LEU A 177 -9.87 -9.50 -8.28
CA LEU A 177 -10.44 -10.82 -8.53
C LEU A 177 -11.94 -10.88 -8.26
N GLN A 178 -12.37 -10.27 -7.15
CA GLN A 178 -13.80 -10.15 -6.85
C GLN A 178 -14.53 -9.41 -7.98
N ARG A 179 -13.95 -8.35 -8.53
CA ARG A 179 -14.52 -7.62 -9.65
C ARG A 179 -14.50 -8.42 -10.95
N LEU A 180 -13.40 -9.13 -11.24
CA LEU A 180 -13.24 -9.97 -12.42
C LEU A 180 -14.25 -11.12 -12.44
N SER A 181 -14.58 -11.71 -11.28
CA SER A 181 -15.59 -12.77 -11.19
C SER A 181 -17.00 -12.34 -11.62
N GLN A 182 -17.25 -11.03 -11.67
CA GLN A 182 -18.52 -10.44 -12.11
C GLN A 182 -18.52 -10.06 -13.60
N LEU A 183 -17.38 -10.20 -14.28
CA LEU A 183 -17.22 -9.87 -15.69
C LEU A 183 -17.05 -11.15 -16.50
N PRO A 184 -17.86 -11.39 -17.54
CA PRO A 184 -17.62 -12.50 -18.45
C PRO A 184 -16.34 -12.24 -19.27
N ASP A 185 -15.50 -13.27 -19.42
CA ASP A 185 -14.36 -13.30 -20.35
C ASP A 185 -13.32 -12.18 -20.14
N ALA A 186 -12.87 -11.99 -18.89
CA ALA A 186 -11.84 -11.04 -18.51
C ALA A 186 -10.40 -11.60 -18.54
N PHE A 187 -9.49 -10.89 -19.21
CA PHE A 187 -8.11 -11.30 -19.44
C PHE A 187 -7.14 -10.26 -18.87
N PRO A 188 -6.39 -10.56 -17.79
CA PRO A 188 -5.33 -9.68 -17.28
C PRO A 188 -4.12 -9.62 -18.22
N ASP A 189 -3.31 -8.56 -18.15
CA ASP A 189 -2.10 -8.40 -18.97
C ASP A 189 -0.82 -8.98 -18.35
N ASP A 190 0.32 -8.82 -19.04
CA ASP A 190 1.66 -9.32 -18.66
C ASP A 190 2.18 -8.78 -17.30
N GLY A 191 1.88 -7.53 -16.97
CA GLY A 191 2.29 -6.88 -15.71
C GLY A 191 1.63 -7.56 -14.52
N ALA A 192 0.32 -7.83 -14.64
CA ALA A 192 -0.41 -8.59 -13.64
C ALA A 192 -0.02 -10.07 -13.59
N TRP A 193 0.27 -10.71 -14.73
CA TRP A 193 0.70 -12.11 -14.73
C TRP A 193 2.02 -12.32 -13.97
N LYS A 194 3.04 -11.50 -14.22
CA LYS A 194 4.35 -11.65 -13.55
C LYS A 194 4.26 -11.65 -12.03
N ARG A 195 3.39 -10.81 -11.47
CA ARG A 195 3.20 -10.67 -10.01
C ARG A 195 2.13 -11.61 -9.45
N PHE A 196 1.09 -11.89 -10.23
CA PHE A 196 -0.15 -12.49 -9.71
C PHE A 196 -0.60 -13.74 -10.47
N HIS A 197 0.27 -14.35 -11.29
CA HIS A 197 -0.03 -15.58 -12.06
C HIS A 197 -0.71 -16.66 -11.23
N LYS A 198 -0.29 -16.88 -9.97
CA LYS A 198 -0.90 -17.88 -9.08
C LYS A 198 -2.37 -17.60 -8.80
N SER A 199 -2.70 -16.32 -8.64
CA SER A 199 -4.05 -15.85 -8.35
C SER A 199 -4.92 -15.73 -9.62
N LEU A 200 -4.29 -15.64 -10.79
CA LEU A 200 -4.92 -15.49 -12.10
C LEU A 200 -4.93 -16.78 -12.92
N ALA A 201 -4.48 -17.91 -12.36
CA ALA A 201 -4.26 -19.17 -13.07
C ALA A 201 -5.52 -19.73 -13.77
N ASN A 202 -6.72 -19.37 -13.29
CA ASN A 202 -7.99 -19.82 -13.86
C ASN A 202 -8.56 -18.86 -14.91
N PHE A 203 -7.91 -17.72 -15.14
CA PHE A 203 -8.33 -16.78 -16.18
C PHE A 203 -7.47 -17.02 -17.42
N PRO A 204 -8.08 -17.13 -18.61
CA PRO A 204 -7.31 -17.09 -19.83
C PRO A 204 -6.66 -15.68 -19.95
N VAL A 205 -5.43 -15.59 -20.46
CA VAL A 205 -4.57 -14.39 -20.36
C VAL A 205 -4.26 -13.84 -21.76
N VAL A 206 -4.19 -12.52 -21.90
CA VAL A 206 -3.65 -11.85 -23.10
C VAL A 206 -2.38 -11.13 -22.68
N VAL A 207 -1.23 -11.59 -23.16
CA VAL A 207 0.07 -11.06 -22.76
C VAL A 207 0.49 -9.98 -23.74
N CYS A 208 0.54 -8.73 -23.28
CA CYS A 208 1.11 -7.62 -24.03
C CYS A 208 2.56 -7.38 -23.58
N ALA A 209 3.52 -7.46 -24.50
CA ALA A 209 4.93 -7.20 -24.22
C ALA A 209 5.38 -5.89 -24.88
N LYS A 210 6.13 -5.08 -24.15
CA LYS A 210 6.89 -3.97 -24.73
C LYS A 210 8.13 -4.52 -25.41
N VAL A 211 8.22 -4.31 -26.72
CA VAL A 211 9.38 -4.66 -27.54
C VAL A 211 10.07 -3.36 -27.97
N ARG A 212 11.40 -3.32 -27.89
CA ARG A 212 12.19 -2.25 -28.50
C ARG A 212 12.48 -2.62 -29.94
N GLU A 213 12.06 -1.77 -30.88
CA GLU A 213 12.43 -1.84 -32.29
C GLU A 213 13.19 -0.57 -32.66
N GLY A 214 14.53 -0.67 -32.66
CA GLY A 214 15.40 0.51 -32.71
C GLY A 214 15.19 1.41 -31.49
N ASP A 215 14.99 2.71 -31.74
CA ASP A 215 14.72 3.72 -30.70
C ASP A 215 13.25 3.77 -30.26
N LYS A 216 12.35 3.04 -30.95
CA LYS A 216 10.92 3.02 -30.65
C LYS A 216 10.59 1.88 -29.68
N ARG A 217 9.81 2.19 -28.65
CA ARG A 217 9.13 1.19 -27.82
C ARG A 217 7.74 0.95 -28.40
N ILE A 218 7.42 -0.30 -28.70
CA ILE A 218 6.14 -0.69 -29.28
C ILE A 218 5.57 -1.81 -28.42
N VAL A 219 4.29 -1.74 -28.09
CA VAL A 219 3.58 -2.86 -27.43
C VAL A 219 3.13 -3.86 -28.50
N ARG A 220 3.28 -5.16 -28.22
CA ARG A 220 2.78 -6.24 -29.07
C ARG A 220 2.08 -7.30 -28.22
N ILE A 221 1.06 -7.93 -28.79
CA ILE A 221 0.45 -9.14 -28.18
C ILE A 221 1.41 -10.30 -28.44
N LYS A 222 1.90 -10.91 -27.35
CA LYS A 222 2.81 -12.04 -27.37
C LYS A 222 2.06 -13.37 -27.29
N GLU A 223 1.02 -13.44 -26.46
CA GLU A 223 0.22 -14.64 -26.22
C GLU A 223 -1.26 -14.27 -26.04
N GLY A 224 -2.17 -15.16 -26.44
CA GLY A 224 -3.62 -14.98 -26.37
C GLY A 224 -4.24 -14.27 -27.59
N ASN A 225 -5.56 -14.36 -27.71
CA ASN A 225 -6.36 -13.63 -28.72
C ASN A 225 -7.40 -12.77 -27.98
N PRO A 226 -7.34 -11.43 -28.03
CA PRO A 226 -8.33 -10.51 -27.44
C PRO A 226 -9.62 -10.35 -28.25
N GLU A 227 -9.70 -10.88 -29.48
CA GLU A 227 -10.85 -10.70 -30.36
C GLU A 227 -12.15 -11.21 -29.72
N GLY A 228 -13.20 -10.39 -29.79
CA GLY A 228 -14.51 -10.70 -29.21
C GLY A 228 -14.58 -10.77 -27.68
N ARG A 229 -13.50 -10.48 -26.95
CA ARG A 229 -13.40 -10.66 -25.49
C ARG A 229 -13.41 -9.34 -24.71
N HIS A 230 -13.72 -9.43 -23.42
CA HIS A 230 -13.70 -8.29 -22.49
C HIS A 230 -12.35 -8.19 -21.78
N VAL A 231 -11.34 -7.64 -22.43
CA VAL A 231 -9.98 -7.60 -21.85
C VAL A 231 -9.89 -6.59 -20.69
N VAL A 232 -9.22 -6.97 -19.60
CA VAL A 232 -8.99 -6.12 -18.42
C VAL A 232 -7.50 -5.89 -18.28
N ILE A 233 -7.05 -4.69 -18.56
CA ILE A 233 -5.64 -4.31 -18.51
C ILE A 233 -5.30 -3.95 -17.06
N VAL A 234 -4.23 -4.52 -16.51
CA VAL A 234 -3.91 -4.45 -15.08
C VAL A 234 -2.42 -4.19 -14.92
N ASP A 235 -2.10 -2.98 -14.48
CA ASP A 235 -0.73 -2.55 -14.19
C ASP A 235 -0.59 -2.23 -12.70
N ASP A 236 0.62 -2.27 -12.17
CA ASP A 236 0.87 -1.92 -10.76
C ASP A 236 0.78 -0.40 -10.54
N LEU A 237 1.17 0.39 -11.55
CA LEU A 237 1.07 1.84 -11.52
C LEU A 237 0.79 2.43 -12.91
N VAL A 238 0.18 3.62 -12.91
CA VAL A 238 -0.12 4.35 -14.14
C VAL A 238 0.38 5.79 -14.01
N GLN A 239 1.38 6.16 -14.82
CA GLN A 239 1.88 7.54 -14.87
C GLN A 239 1.23 8.34 -16.00
N SER A 240 1.67 8.12 -17.25
CA SER A 240 1.11 8.82 -18.43
C SER A 240 -0.08 8.11 -19.06
N GLY A 241 -0.33 6.84 -18.69
CA GLY A 241 -1.32 5.97 -19.33
C GLY A 241 -0.97 5.51 -20.75
N GLY A 242 0.20 5.89 -21.30
CA GLY A 242 0.59 5.54 -22.66
C GLY A 242 0.60 4.04 -22.93
N THR A 243 1.18 3.26 -22.00
CA THR A 243 1.20 1.79 -22.08
C THR A 243 -0.21 1.21 -22.20
N LEU A 244 -1.12 1.62 -21.32
CA LEU A 244 -2.50 1.14 -21.28
C LEU A 244 -3.23 1.49 -22.58
N ARG A 245 -3.02 2.70 -23.09
CA ARG A 245 -3.63 3.16 -24.34
C ARG A 245 -3.13 2.37 -25.54
N GLU A 246 -1.84 2.06 -25.61
CA GLU A 246 -1.27 1.22 -26.66
C GLU A 246 -1.80 -0.21 -26.59
N CYS A 247 -1.85 -0.81 -25.39
CA CYS A 247 -2.49 -2.11 -25.17
C CYS A 247 -3.94 -2.10 -25.65
N TRP A 248 -4.72 -1.08 -25.26
CA TRP A 248 -6.11 -0.93 -25.66
C TRP A 248 -6.26 -0.78 -27.18
N LEU A 249 -5.44 0.04 -27.83
CA LEU A 249 -5.45 0.23 -29.29
C LEU A 249 -5.23 -1.11 -30.02
N LEU A 250 -4.27 -1.93 -29.59
CA LEU A 250 -4.03 -3.24 -30.19
C LEU A 250 -5.24 -4.17 -30.06
N MET A 251 -5.90 -4.16 -28.91
CA MET A 251 -7.09 -4.99 -28.65
C MET A 251 -8.29 -4.55 -29.51
N VAL A 252 -8.46 -3.24 -29.70
CA VAL A 252 -9.54 -2.70 -30.55
C VAL A 252 -9.25 -2.93 -32.03
N LEU A 253 -8.01 -2.75 -32.48
CA LEU A 253 -7.64 -2.96 -33.88
C LEU A 253 -7.79 -4.42 -34.32
N GLN A 254 -7.64 -5.39 -33.41
CA GLN A 254 -7.97 -6.78 -33.73
C GLN A 254 -9.47 -7.03 -33.97
N LYS A 255 -10.38 -6.19 -33.46
CA LYS A 255 -11.81 -6.25 -33.85
C LYS A 255 -12.07 -5.76 -35.28
N LEU A 256 -11.11 -5.06 -35.89
CA LEU A 256 -11.26 -4.39 -37.19
C LEU A 256 -10.49 -5.08 -38.32
N ALA A 257 -9.77 -6.18 -38.05
CA ALA A 257 -9.15 -6.97 -39.10
C ALA A 257 -10.24 -7.70 -39.90
N PRO A 258 -10.43 -7.41 -41.21
CA PRO A 258 -11.41 -8.13 -42.01
C PRO A 258 -10.96 -9.59 -42.20
N MET A 259 -11.92 -10.51 -42.14
CA MET A 259 -11.77 -11.90 -42.59
C MET A 259 -11.28 -11.97 -44.04
#